data_AF-A0A529Y3G8-F1
#
_entry.id   AF-A0A529Y3G8-F1
#
_cell.length_a   1.000
_cell.length_b   1.000
_cell.length_c   1.000
_cell.angle_alpha   90.00
_cell.angle_beta   90.00
_cell.angle_gamma   90.00
#
_symmetry.space_group_name_H-M   'P 1'
#
loop_
_entity.id
_entity.type
_entity.pdbx_description
1 polymer ?
#
loop_
_entity_poly.entity_id
_entity_poly.type
_entity_poly.pdbx_seq_one_letter_code
_entity_poly.pdbx_strand_id
1 'polypeptide(L)'
;MKFRARSAAVGLACIAYAALVGSVLPATAETTKERVLNNGRIVIGIHNRAPWGYKKEETGELLGWHPDLLRAAFADLGVKQVDFEVTEFGALIPGLMAGRFDAVASGLS
;
A
#
# COMPACT_ATOMS: atom_id res chain seq x y z
N MET A 1 -36.12 -25.64 33.83
CA MET A 1 -35.58 -25.64 32.44
C MET A 1 -35.96 -24.42 31.57
N LYS A 2 -37.05 -23.69 31.84
CA LYS A 2 -37.53 -22.59 30.97
C LYS A 2 -36.69 -21.29 30.98
N PHE A 3 -35.89 -21.05 32.02
CA PHE A 3 -35.06 -19.82 32.14
C PHE A 3 -33.83 -19.82 31.21
N ARG A 4 -33.17 -20.98 31.03
CA ARG A 4 -31.97 -21.10 30.17
C ARG A 4 -32.28 -20.90 28.67
N ALA A 5 -33.48 -21.29 28.23
CA ALA A 5 -33.93 -21.11 26.86
C ALA A 5 -34.21 -19.63 26.50
N ARG A 6 -34.65 -18.82 27.47
CA ARG A 6 -34.90 -17.38 27.30
C ARG A 6 -33.61 -16.58 27.19
N SER A 7 -32.60 -16.92 28.00
CA SER A 7 -31.27 -16.28 27.94
C SER A 7 -30.53 -16.56 26.64
N ALA A 8 -30.66 -17.78 26.09
CA ALA A 8 -30.08 -18.14 24.79
C ALA A 8 -30.73 -17.40 23.62
N ALA A 9 -32.06 -17.22 23.64
CA ALA A 9 -32.79 -16.48 22.62
C ALA A 9 -32.44 -14.98 22.60
N VAL A 10 -32.24 -14.37 23.77
CA VAL A 10 -31.80 -12.96 23.89
C VAL A 10 -30.37 -12.78 23.37
N GLY A 11 -29.46 -13.71 23.70
CA GLY A 11 -28.08 -13.67 23.19
C GLY A 11 -27.99 -13.76 21.67
N LEU A 12 -28.81 -14.61 21.05
CA LEU A 12 -28.84 -14.77 19.59
C LEU A 12 -29.42 -13.52 18.90
N ALA A 13 -30.43 -12.88 19.50
CA ALA A 13 -30.99 -11.64 18.99
C ALA A 13 -29.97 -10.47 19.04
N CYS A 14 -29.14 -10.38 20.08
CA CYS A 14 -28.09 -9.37 20.19
C CYS A 14 -26.99 -9.53 19.13
N ILE A 15 -26.59 -10.77 18.82
CA ILE A 15 -25.58 -11.05 17.77
C ILE A 15 -26.13 -10.71 16.38
N ALA A 16 -27.39 -11.09 16.10
CA ALA A 16 -28.04 -10.74 14.85
C ALA A 16 -28.20 -9.22 14.67
N TYR A 17 -28.53 -8.51 15.76
CA TYR A 17 -28.62 -7.05 15.74
C TYR A 17 -27.25 -6.38 15.53
N ALA A 18 -26.19 -6.87 16.18
CA ALA A 18 -24.84 -6.35 15.98
C ALA A 18 -24.32 -6.58 14.55
N ALA A 19 -24.62 -7.73 13.94
CA ALA A 19 -24.27 -8.00 12.54
C ALA A 19 -25.04 -7.08 11.57
N LEU A 20 -26.33 -6.84 11.84
CA LEU A 20 -27.14 -5.92 11.04
C LEU A 20 -26.63 -4.47 11.16
N VAL A 21 -26.31 -4.01 12.37
CA VAL A 21 -25.76 -2.65 12.60
C VAL A 21 -24.36 -2.50 12.00
N GLY A 22 -23.52 -3.54 12.05
CA GLY A 22 -22.20 -3.52 11.41
C GLY A 22 -22.26 -3.41 9.89
N SER A 23 -23.33 -3.92 9.26
CA SER A 23 -23.51 -3.86 7.80
C SER A 23 -23.91 -2.49 7.25
N VAL A 24 -24.36 -1.57 8.12
CA VAL A 24 -24.78 -0.20 7.75
C VAL A 24 -23.68 0.85 7.97
N LEU A 25 -22.55 0.47 8.58
CA LEU A 25 -21.43 1.39 8.73
C LEU A 25 -20.75 1.60 7.37
N PRO A 26 -20.50 2.86 6.96
CA PRO A 26 -19.74 3.13 5.75
C PRO A 26 -18.35 2.54 5.90
N ALA A 27 -18.01 1.57 5.04
CA ALA A 27 -16.64 1.10 4.92
C ALA A 27 -15.81 2.19 4.23
N THR A 28 -14.95 2.85 4.99
CA THR A 28 -13.95 3.76 4.45
C THR A 28 -12.77 2.93 3.93
N ALA A 29 -12.49 2.99 2.63
CA ALA A 29 -11.30 2.36 2.09
C ALA A 29 -10.05 3.08 2.60
N GLU A 30 -9.05 2.33 3.07
CA GLU A 30 -7.76 2.89 3.44
C GLU A 30 -7.10 3.54 2.23
N THR A 31 -6.65 4.78 2.39
CA THR A 31 -5.94 5.52 1.34
C THR A 31 -4.50 5.01 1.20
N THR A 32 -3.89 5.22 0.03
CA THR A 32 -2.46 4.91 -0.16
C THR A 32 -1.56 5.62 0.87
N LYS A 33 -1.89 6.87 1.23
CA LYS A 33 -1.13 7.62 2.24
C LYS A 33 -1.19 6.92 3.60
N GLU A 34 -2.40 6.58 4.06
CA GLU A 34 -2.58 5.89 5.35
C GLU A 34 -1.83 4.56 5.34
N ARG A 35 -2.01 3.74 4.30
CA ARG A 35 -1.32 2.46 4.15
C ARG A 35 0.20 2.60 4.24
N VAL A 36 0.78 3.54 3.49
CA VAL A 36 2.24 3.76 3.44
C VAL A 36 2.77 4.22 4.79
N LEU A 37 2.10 5.16 5.45
CA LEU A 37 2.54 5.68 6.75
C LEU A 37 2.36 4.65 7.87
N ASN A 38 1.24 3.91 7.88
CA ASN A 38 0.95 2.87 8.87
C ASN A 38 1.96 1.71 8.77
N ASN A 39 2.28 1.28 7.55
CA ASN A 39 3.22 0.18 7.32
C ASN A 39 4.69 0.62 7.37
N GLY A 40 4.96 1.94 7.33
CA GLY A 40 6.31 2.48 7.25
C GLY A 40 7.06 2.06 5.98
N ARG A 41 6.33 1.71 4.91
CA ARG A 41 6.86 1.15 3.66
C ARG A 41 6.12 1.69 2.45
N ILE A 42 6.86 1.99 1.39
CA ILE A 42 6.33 2.32 0.06
C ILE A 42 7.02 1.49 -1.03
N VAL A 43 6.29 1.09 -2.06
CA VAL A 43 6.84 0.46 -3.27
C VAL A 43 6.71 1.42 -4.46
N ILE A 44 7.80 1.66 -5.17
CA ILE A 44 7.85 2.64 -6.27
C ILE A 44 8.28 1.95 -7.57
N GLY A 45 7.43 2.02 -8.59
CA GLY A 45 7.77 1.57 -9.93
C GLY A 45 8.74 2.54 -10.62
N ILE A 46 9.85 2.03 -11.14
CA ILE A 46 10.85 2.82 -11.85
C ILE A 46 11.14 2.25 -13.24
N HIS A 47 11.40 3.14 -14.19
CA HIS A 47 11.90 2.76 -15.50
C HIS A 47 13.43 2.75 -15.51
N ASN A 48 14.04 1.64 -15.95
CA ASN A 48 15.50 1.42 -15.92
C ASN A 48 16.25 2.36 -16.86
N ARG A 49 16.61 3.56 -16.38
CA ARG A 49 17.28 4.58 -17.19
C ARG A 49 18.23 5.42 -16.34
N ALA A 50 19.52 5.36 -16.63
CA ALA A 50 20.48 6.31 -16.09
C ALA A 50 20.26 7.72 -16.69
N PRO A 51 20.47 8.80 -15.93
CA PRO A 51 20.89 8.85 -14.51
C PRO A 51 19.70 8.81 -13.53
N TRP A 52 18.48 8.59 -14.00
CA TRP A 52 17.24 8.73 -13.25
C TRP A 52 17.05 7.66 -12.19
N GLY A 53 16.79 6.42 -12.60
CA GLY A 53 16.60 5.29 -11.71
C GLY A 53 16.98 4.05 -12.48
N TYR A 54 18.02 3.35 -12.06
CA TYR A 54 18.53 2.23 -12.81
C TYR A 54 19.13 1.16 -11.91
N LYS A 55 19.07 -0.07 -12.39
CA LYS A 55 19.70 -1.22 -11.73
C LYS A 55 21.12 -1.35 -12.24
N LYS A 56 22.07 -1.30 -11.31
CA LYS A 56 23.45 -1.61 -11.57
C LYS A 56 23.56 -3.12 -11.74
N GLU A 57 23.91 -3.60 -12.94
CA GLU A 57 23.84 -5.03 -13.26
C GLU A 57 24.79 -5.87 -12.40
N GLU A 58 25.96 -5.33 -12.05
CA GLU A 58 26.97 -6.10 -11.32
C GLU A 58 26.59 -6.36 -9.86
N THR A 59 25.88 -5.43 -9.23
CA THR A 59 25.52 -5.51 -7.80
C THR A 59 24.03 -5.78 -7.59
N GLY A 60 23.22 -5.59 -8.62
CA GLY A 60 21.76 -5.58 -8.51
C GLY A 60 21.19 -4.37 -7.77
N GLU A 61 22.03 -3.40 -7.39
CA GLU A 61 21.65 -2.24 -6.60
C GLU A 61 20.87 -1.22 -7.44
N LEU A 62 19.90 -0.55 -6.80
CA LEU A 62 19.14 0.54 -7.43
C LEU A 62 19.71 1.90 -7.09
N LEU A 63 20.22 2.54 -8.14
CA LEU A 63 20.95 3.79 -8.13
C LEU A 63 20.24 4.87 -8.97
N GLY A 64 20.67 6.11 -8.80
CA GLY A 64 20.24 7.26 -9.59
C GLY A 64 19.51 8.31 -8.77
N TRP A 65 19.11 9.38 -9.45
CA TRP A 65 18.49 10.53 -8.82
C TRP A 65 17.16 10.23 -8.13
N HIS A 66 16.28 9.42 -8.76
CA HIS A 66 14.98 9.08 -8.16
C HIS A 66 15.14 8.25 -6.87
N PRO A 67 15.92 7.15 -6.84
CA PRO A 67 16.09 6.40 -5.60
C PRO A 67 16.62 7.25 -4.44
N ASP A 68 17.61 8.11 -4.71
CA ASP A 68 18.21 8.95 -3.67
C ASP A 68 17.25 10.02 -3.15
N LEU A 69 16.57 10.72 -4.08
CA LEU A 69 15.58 11.73 -3.72
C LEU A 69 14.41 11.13 -2.93
N LEU A 70 13.87 10.00 -3.40
CA LEU A 70 12.68 9.41 -2.80
C LEU A 70 12.99 8.83 -1.42
N ARG A 71 14.15 8.18 -1.23
CA ARG A 71 14.59 7.77 0.11
C ARG A 71 14.69 8.94 1.06
N ALA A 72 15.29 10.06 0.63
CA ALA A 72 15.38 11.27 1.46
C ALA A 72 14.01 11.86 1.78
N ALA A 73 13.14 12.01 0.78
CA ALA A 73 11.81 12.60 0.95
C ALA A 73 10.89 11.77 1.87
N PHE A 74 10.95 10.45 1.78
CA PHE A 74 10.12 9.56 2.60
C PHE A 74 10.66 9.35 4.01
N ALA A 75 11.97 9.52 4.23
CA ALA A 75 12.57 9.44 5.57
C ALA A 75 11.94 10.44 6.54
N ASP A 76 11.73 11.70 6.11
CA ASP A 76 11.12 12.74 6.93
C ASP A 76 9.65 12.45 7.28
N LEU A 77 8.99 11.57 6.52
CA LEU A 77 7.61 11.13 6.75
C LEU A 77 7.52 9.90 7.66
N GLY A 78 8.65 9.39 8.17
CA GLY A 78 8.69 8.20 9.03
C GLY A 78 8.62 6.88 8.27
N VAL A 79 8.70 6.90 6.94
CA VAL A 79 8.76 5.70 6.10
C VAL A 79 10.20 5.18 6.12
N LYS A 80 10.37 3.97 6.65
CA LYS A 80 11.70 3.36 6.86
C LYS A 80 12.15 2.52 5.67
N GLN A 81 11.21 2.09 4.84
CA GLN A 81 11.48 1.21 3.71
C GLN A 81 10.92 1.82 2.42
N VAL A 82 11.81 2.15 1.50
CA VAL A 82 11.46 2.59 0.14
C VAL A 82 11.97 1.52 -0.81
N ASP A 83 11.06 0.67 -1.26
CA ASP A 83 11.37 -0.38 -2.23
C ASP A 83 11.09 0.12 -3.63
N PHE A 84 11.87 -0.39 -4.57
CA PHE A 84 11.81 0.02 -5.96
C PHE A 84 11.69 -1.20 -6.86
N GLU A 85 10.83 -1.10 -7.85
CA GLU A 85 10.52 -2.19 -8.76
C GLU A 85 10.77 -1.72 -10.18
N VAL A 86 11.67 -2.40 -10.87
CA VAL A 86 12.10 -2.03 -12.21
C VAL A 86 11.10 -2.59 -13.23
N THR A 87 10.60 -1.74 -14.12
CA THR A 87 9.69 -2.14 -15.20
C THR A 87 9.89 -1.30 -16.45
N GLU A 88 9.25 -1.71 -17.54
CA GLU A 88 9.24 -0.95 -18.80
C GLU A 88 8.38 0.32 -18.68
N PHE A 89 8.75 1.38 -19.40
CA PHE A 89 8.07 2.68 -19.31
C PHE A 89 6.56 2.57 -19.58
N GLY A 90 6.17 1.83 -20.62
CA GLY A 90 4.77 1.60 -20.97
C GLY A 90 3.99 0.75 -19.94
N ALA A 91 4.68 0.07 -19.03
CA ALA A 91 4.08 -0.77 -18.00
C ALA A 91 3.88 -0.05 -16.66
N LEU A 92 4.40 1.18 -16.50
CA LEU A 92 4.30 1.93 -15.23
C LEU A 92 2.85 2.23 -14.85
N ILE A 93 2.06 2.84 -15.75
CA ILE A 93 0.67 3.20 -15.46
C ILE A 93 -0.21 1.95 -15.26
N PRO A 94 -0.15 0.92 -16.13
CA PRO A 94 -0.86 -0.34 -15.88
C PRO A 94 -0.47 -1.00 -14.54
N GLY A 95 0.82 -0.98 -14.18
CA GLY A 95 1.32 -1.52 -12.92
C GLY A 95 0.80 -0.77 -11.69
N LEU A 96 0.72 0.56 -11.77
CA LEU A 96 0.14 1.42 -10.74
C LEU A 96 -1.36 1.14 -10.56
N MET A 97 -2.11 1.08 -11.67
CA MET A 97 -3.53 0.76 -11.65
C MET A 97 -3.82 -0.65 -11.11
N ALA A 98 -2.91 -1.60 -11.37
CA ALA A 98 -3.00 -2.96 -10.84
C ALA A 98 -2.52 -3.09 -9.38
N GLY A 99 -2.10 -1.99 -8.74
CA GLY A 99 -1.63 -2.00 -7.35
C GLY A 99 -0.30 -2.72 -7.13
N ARG A 100 0.52 -2.87 -8.18
CA ARG A 100 1.87 -3.46 -8.04
C ARG A 100 2.81 -2.54 -7.27
N PHE A 101 2.64 -1.23 -7.44
CA PHE A 101 3.41 -0.18 -6.78
C PHE A 101 2.47 0.92 -6.28
N ASP A 102 2.89 1.68 -5.28
CA ASP A 102 2.14 2.80 -4.69
C ASP A 102 2.36 4.12 -5.45
N ALA A 103 3.50 4.25 -6.11
CA ALA A 103 3.89 5.41 -6.89
C ALA A 103 4.77 5.01 -8.09
N VAL A 104 4.98 5.93 -9.02
CA VAL A 104 5.88 5.74 -10.17
C VAL A 104 6.85 6.91 -10.27
N ALA A 105 8.10 6.62 -10.62
CA ALA A 105 9.13 7.61 -10.89
C ALA A 105 9.89 7.25 -12.17
N SER A 106 9.83 8.13 -13.16
CA SER A 106 10.51 7.95 -14.44
C SER A 106 11.02 9.28 -14.97
N GLY A 107 12.21 9.27 -15.55
CA GLY A 107 12.76 10.44 -16.22
C GLY A 107 12.36 10.45 -17.69
N LEU A 108 12.08 11.63 -18.21
CA LEU A 108 11.85 11.88 -19.63
C LEU A 108 13.10 12.57 -20.20
N SER A 109 13.50 12.18 -21.40
CA SER A 109 14.68 12.68 -22.11
C SER A 109 14.33 12.86 -23.58
#